data_AF-A0A2H0BAS9-F1
#
_entry.id   AF-A0A2H0BAS9-F1
#
_cell.length_a   1.000
_cell.length_b   1.000
_cell.length_c   1.000
_cell.angle_alpha   90.00
_cell.angle_beta   90.00
_cell.angle_gamma   90.00
#
_symmetry.space_group_name_H-M   'P 1'
#
loop_
_entity.id
_entity.type
_entity.pdbx_description
1 polymer ?
#
loop_
_entity_poly.entity_id
_entity_poly.type
_entity_poly.pdbx_seq_one_letter_code
_entity_poly.pdbx_strand_id
1 'polypeptide(L)' 'MKTYQVVLSKNYVITVNAETSGEAKRVCEFYTGNIQDISTDVDRQKEKFEIENMECTLNETFECIEIETT' A
#
# COMPACT_ATOMS: atom_id res chain seq x y z
N MET A 1 -8.92 13.11 -26.76
CA MET A 1 -7.84 12.53 -25.94
C MET A 1 -7.82 11.04 -26.19
N LYS A 2 -6.64 10.41 -26.13
CA LYS A 2 -6.45 8.96 -26.26
C LYS A 2 -6.48 8.34 -24.86
N THR A 3 -6.94 7.10 -24.73
CA THR A 3 -6.98 6.37 -23.46
C THR A 3 -5.78 5.42 -23.42
N TYR A 4 -5.12 5.30 -22.27
CA TYR A 4 -3.98 4.39 -22.10
C TYR A 4 -4.19 3.51 -20.86
N GLN A 5 -3.86 2.24 -21.00
CA GLN A 5 -3.68 1.33 -19.88
C GLN A 5 -2.21 1.30 -19.49
N VAL A 6 -1.94 1.59 -18.22
CA VAL A 6 -0.59 1.75 -17.66
C VAL A 6 -0.38 0.73 -16.55
N VAL A 7 0.68 -0.07 -16.65
CA VAL A 7 1.13 -0.96 -15.58
C VAL A 7 2.13 -0.20 -14.72
N LEU A 8 1.70 0.13 -13.50
CA LEU A 8 2.47 0.86 -12.51
C LEU A 8 2.76 -0.06 -11.32
N SER A 9 4.04 -0.26 -11.02
CA SER A 9 4.45 -0.97 -9.80
C SER A 9 4.90 0.03 -8.76
N LYS A 10 4.48 -0.18 -7.50
CA LYS A 10 4.94 0.63 -6.37
C LYS A 10 5.43 -0.26 -5.24
N ASN A 11 6.62 0.04 -4.74
CA ASN A 11 7.17 -0.61 -3.55
C ASN A 11 7.22 0.38 -2.41
N TYR A 12 6.97 -0.10 -1.20
CA TYR A 12 6.98 0.71 0.00
C TYR A 12 7.90 0.10 1.05
N VAL A 13 8.60 0.97 1.77
CA VAL A 13 9.21 0.61 3.05
C VAL A 13 8.30 1.18 4.13
N ILE A 14 7.85 0.31 5.03
CA ILE A 14 6.88 0.64 6.07
C ILE A 14 7.53 0.40 7.42
N THR A 15 7.47 1.40 8.29
CA THR A 15 7.86 1.29 9.69
C THR A 15 6.60 1.13 10.52
N VAL A 16 6.50 0.02 11.25
CA VAL A 16 5.32 -0.33 12.06
C VAL A 16 5.77 -0.83 13.43
N ASN A 17 5.08 -0.35 14.47
CA ASN A 17 5.23 -0.86 15.83
C ASN A 17 4.20 -1.98 16.06
N ALA A 18 4.68 -3.17 16.43
CA ALA A 18 3.86 -4.38 16.61
C ALA A 18 4.53 -5.34 17.61
N GLU A 19 3.75 -6.23 18.24
CA GLU A 19 4.28 -7.17 19.25
C GLU A 19 5.17 -8.24 18.62
N THR A 20 4.93 -8.61 17.35
CA THR A 20 5.72 -9.62 16.63
C THR A 20 5.96 -9.29 15.16
N SER A 21 6.98 -9.91 14.57
CA SER A 21 7.26 -9.78 13.13
C SER A 21 6.17 -10.40 12.24
N GLY A 22 5.46 -11.42 12.72
CA GLY A 22 4.31 -12.00 12.01
C GLY A 22 3.12 -11.06 12.00
N GLU A 23 2.85 -10.40 13.13
CA GLU A 23 1.82 -9.37 13.23
C GLU A 23 2.14 -8.16 12.35
N ALA A 24 3.38 -7.65 12.41
CA ALA A 24 3.84 -6.55 11.56
C ALA A 24 3.54 -6.80 10.07
N LYS A 25 3.83 -8.01 9.56
CA LYS A 25 3.53 -8.38 8.17
C LYS A 25 2.03 -8.40 7.89
N ARG A 26 1.25 -9.07 8.74
CA ARG A 26 -0.20 -9.19 8.57
C ARG A 26 -0.88 -7.82 8.58
N VAL A 27 -0.52 -6.93 9.50
CA VAL A 27 -1.13 -5.60 9.58
C VAL A 27 -0.74 -4.73 8.39
N CYS A 28 0.51 -4.80 7.90
CA CYS A 28 0.88 -4.11 6.67
C CYS A 28 0.09 -4.65 5.47
N GLU A 29 0.06 -5.97 5.25
CA GLU A 29 -0.68 -6.57 4.12
C GLU A 29 -2.18 -6.21 4.13
N PHE A 30 -2.79 -6.14 5.31
CA PHE A 30 -4.22 -5.89 5.45
C PHE A 30 -4.58 -4.40 5.43
N TYR A 31 -3.80 -3.56 6.11
CA TYR A 31 -4.14 -2.15 6.34
C TYR A 31 -3.41 -1.15 5.42
N THR A 32 -2.48 -1.58 4.55
CA THR A 32 -1.71 -0.66 3.67
C THR A 32 -2.03 -0.78 2.18
N GLY A 33 -3.22 -1.28 1.82
CA GLY A 33 -3.65 -1.62 0.45
C GLY A 33 -3.40 -0.55 -0.64
N ASN A 34 -4.41 0.26 -0.99
CA ASN A 34 -4.30 1.27 -2.08
C ASN A 34 -3.45 2.50 -1.73
N ILE A 35 -2.40 2.32 -0.91
CA ILE A 35 -1.43 3.33 -0.49
C ILE A 35 -2.07 4.42 0.38
N GLN A 36 -2.91 3.98 1.31
CA GLN A 36 -3.28 4.77 2.46
C GLN A 36 -3.40 3.80 3.63
N ASP A 37 -2.97 4.22 4.82
CA ASP A 37 -3.32 3.52 6.04
C ASP A 37 -4.84 3.61 6.22
N ILE A 38 -5.52 2.48 6.04
CA ILE A 38 -6.98 2.38 6.17
C ILE A 38 -7.41 1.93 7.58
N SER A 39 -6.47 1.75 8.52
CA SER A 39 -6.80 1.35 9.88
C SER A 39 -7.54 2.46 10.62
N THR A 40 -8.59 2.09 11.35
CA THR A 40 -9.28 2.99 12.27
C THR A 40 -8.61 2.99 13.64
N ASP A 41 -8.91 3.98 14.48
CA ASP A 41 -8.45 4.00 15.88
C ASP A 41 -8.87 2.73 16.63
N VAL A 42 -10.04 2.18 16.30
CA VAL A 42 -10.53 0.93 16.90
C VAL A 42 -9.65 -0.25 16.50
N ASP A 43 -9.24 -0.33 15.24
CA ASP A 43 -8.35 -1.38 14.74
C ASP A 43 -6.98 -1.31 15.42
N ARG A 44 -6.39 -0.10 15.49
CA ARG A 44 -5.08 0.13 16.13
C ARG A 44 -5.06 -0.29 17.59
N GLN A 45 -6.12 0.01 18.34
CA GLN A 45 -6.23 -0.37 19.76
C GLN A 45 -6.49 -1.87 19.93
N LYS A 46 -7.33 -2.46 19.08
CA LYS A 46 -7.69 -3.88 19.13
C LYS A 46 -6.50 -4.78 18.82
N GLU A 47 -5.74 -4.42 17.80
CA GLU A 47 -4.61 -5.20 17.28
C GLU A 47 -3.27 -4.66 17.77
N LYS A 48 -3.27 -3.65 18.65
CA LYS A 48 -2.08 -3.05 19.30
C LYS A 48 -0.93 -2.70 18.34
N PHE A 49 -1.26 -2.10 17.20
CA PHE A 49 -0.27 -1.64 16.23
C PHE A 49 -0.49 -0.17 15.86
N GLU A 50 0.55 0.45 15.34
CA GLU A 50 0.47 1.76 14.69
C GLU A 50 1.45 1.83 13.51
N ILE A 51 0.96 2.25 12.34
CA ILE A 51 1.81 2.56 11.19
C ILE A 51 2.36 3.97 11.41
N GLU A 52 3.68 4.06 11.58
CA GLU A 52 4.34 5.33 11.89
C GLU A 52 4.74 6.09 10.63
N ASN A 53 5.19 5.37 9.59
CA ASN A 53 5.61 5.95 8.33
C ASN A 53 5.40 4.99 7.14
N MET A 54 5.04 5.57 5.99
CA MET A 54 4.96 4.87 4.71
C MET A 54 5.68 5.69 3.64
N GLU A 55 6.74 5.13 3.06
CA GLU A 55 7.51 5.77 2.00
C GLU A 55 7.51 4.91 0.74
N CYS A 56 7.19 5.53 -0.42
CA CYS A 56 7.28 4.88 -1.73
C CYS A 56 8.74 4.83 -2.17
N THR A 57 9.32 3.64 -2.21
CA THR A 57 10.72 3.43 -2.58
C THR A 57 10.92 3.03 -4.03
N LEU A 58 9.86 2.61 -4.73
CA LEU A 58 9.85 2.41 -6.18
C LEU A 58 8.52 2.92 -6.74
N ASN A 59 8.57 3.73 -7.80
CA ASN A 59 7.39 4.25 -8.47
C ASN A 59 7.64 4.30 -9.98
N GLU A 60 7.59 3.13 -10.61
CA GLU A 60 8.00 2.94 -12.00
C GLU A 60 6.90 2.30 -12.84
N THR A 61 6.76 2.83 -14.06
CA THR A 61 5.85 2.31 -15.08
C THR A 61 6.59 1.31 -15.95
N PHE A 62 6.00 0.14 -16.16
CA PHE A 62 6.61 -0.95 -16.94
C PHE A 62 5.98 -1.09 -18.33
N GLU A 63 4.67 -0.93 -18.42
CA GLU A 63 3.94 -1.06 -19.69
C GLU A 63 2.93 0.09 -19.84
N CYS A 64 2.77 0.57 -21.06
CA CYS A 64 1.79 1.59 -21.42
C CYS A 64 1.25 1.27 -22.82
N ILE A 65 -0.03 0.93 -22.93
CA ILE A 65 -0.69 0.62 -24.19
C ILE A 65 -1.85 1.59 -24.40
N GLU A 66 -1.99 2.14 -25.60
CA GLU A 66 -3.18 2.91 -25.99
C GLU A 66 -4.36 1.95 -26.19
N ILE A 67 -5.54 2.30 -25.69
CA ILE A 67 -6.76 1.50 -25.84
C ILE A 67 -7.87 2.33 -26.51
N GLU A 68 -8.65 1.70 -27.37
CA GLU A 68 -9.85 2.29 -27.95
C GLU A 68 -11.05 2.03 -27.04
N THR A 69 -11.69 3.08 -26.56
CA THR A 69 -12.93 2.97 -25.80
C THR A 69 -14.08 2.74 -26.78
N THR A 70 -14.68 1.55 -26.79
CA THR A 70 -15.88 1.22 -27.60
C THR A 70 -17.17 1.69 -26.92
#